data_AF-W2QPE2-F1
#
_entry.id   AF-W2QPE2-F1
#
_cell.length_a   1.000
_cell.length_b   1.000
_cell.length_c   1.000
_cell.angle_alpha   90.00
_cell.angle_beta   90.00
_cell.angle_gamma   90.00
#
_symmetry.space_group_name_H-M   'P 1'
#
loop_
_entity.id
_entity.type
_entity.pdbx_description
1 polymer ?
#
loop_
_entity_poly.entity_id
_entity_poly.type
_entity_poly.pdbx_seq_one_letter_code
_entity_poly.pdbx_strand_id
1 'polypeptide(L)'
;MLHSRERRQNERGSGVEIAQSLQAKRTNSSTKRTYQSKVNVMKTWLSQHYPGTINTDIMELRVPLPKEAVLAFFGHICEAAFSCDHEEMDARDAPRVPLSASCVWGYRSALVGVYHNKLLELDQPLDTDLRRVLDGYEKEINNLKKRGLVKINEGKRQLKASGYKLLARKLMSITPTKRGQSWATVLFGWSYFVLMWNLMSRSDSIDTIMLQHMEWIDYALVIEEQGHKGDQTGVDKFGKHVYTNPYESSQCPILAIGVHLLCCPERIVGGKQQLFIDSDNKNRFGRF
;
A
#
# COMPACT_ATOMS: atom_id res chain seq x y z
N MET A 1 1.11 -52.08 -3.41
CA MET A 1 0.44 -51.27 -4.46
C MET A 1 -0.57 -50.25 -3.92
N LEU A 2 -1.23 -50.48 -2.78
CA LEU A 2 -2.16 -49.51 -2.16
C LEU A 2 -1.43 -48.29 -1.56
N HIS A 3 -0.34 -48.50 -0.80
CA HIS A 3 0.46 -47.40 -0.24
C HIS A 3 1.12 -46.48 -1.26
N SER A 4 1.41 -46.95 -2.47
CA SER A 4 1.96 -46.11 -3.53
C SER A 4 0.89 -45.27 -4.24
N ARG A 5 -0.38 -45.68 -4.20
CA ARG A 5 -1.52 -44.88 -4.69
C ARG A 5 -1.93 -43.80 -3.67
N GLU A 6 -1.95 -44.13 -2.39
CA GLU A 6 -2.21 -43.16 -1.31
C GLU A 6 -1.13 -42.08 -1.25
N ARG A 7 0.16 -42.45 -1.30
CA ARG A 7 1.25 -41.44 -1.38
C ARG A 7 1.12 -40.54 -2.61
N ARG A 8 0.82 -41.09 -3.79
CA ARG A 8 0.63 -40.29 -5.01
C ARG A 8 -0.62 -39.42 -4.98
N GLN A 9 -1.69 -39.84 -4.31
CA GLN A 9 -2.89 -39.02 -4.11
C GLN A 9 -2.62 -37.89 -3.09
N ASN A 10 -1.87 -38.18 -2.02
CA ASN A 10 -1.46 -37.21 -1.02
C ASN A 10 -0.48 -36.17 -1.59
N GLU A 11 0.46 -36.60 -2.45
CA GLU A 11 1.37 -35.74 -3.21
C GLU A 11 0.63 -34.85 -4.24
N ARG A 12 -0.40 -35.39 -4.92
CA ARG A 12 -1.23 -34.61 -5.85
C ARG A 12 -2.10 -33.58 -5.12
N GLY A 13 -2.69 -33.94 -3.98
CA GLY A 13 -3.44 -33.00 -3.13
C GLY A 13 -2.56 -31.86 -2.64
N SER A 14 -1.35 -32.18 -2.17
CA SER A 14 -0.36 -31.20 -1.75
C SER A 14 0.06 -30.24 -2.88
N GLY A 15 0.24 -30.74 -4.11
CA GLY A 15 0.61 -29.91 -5.27
C GLY A 15 -0.45 -28.86 -5.64
N VAL A 16 -1.73 -29.22 -5.58
CA VAL A 16 -2.84 -28.29 -5.88
C VAL A 16 -2.94 -27.20 -4.83
N GLU A 17 -2.81 -27.55 -3.54
CA GLU A 17 -2.82 -26.58 -2.44
C GLU A 17 -1.66 -25.60 -2.53
N ILE A 18 -0.46 -26.07 -2.89
CA ILE A 18 0.71 -25.21 -3.14
C ILE A 18 0.43 -24.24 -4.29
N ALA A 19 -0.12 -24.72 -5.41
CA ALA A 19 -0.45 -23.87 -6.56
C ALA A 19 -1.48 -22.79 -6.19
N GLN A 20 -2.53 -23.15 -5.44
CA GLN A 20 -3.54 -22.20 -4.95
C GLN A 20 -2.93 -21.18 -3.98
N SER A 21 -2.03 -21.60 -3.10
CA SER A 21 -1.30 -20.72 -2.18
C SER A 21 -0.43 -19.72 -2.95
N LEU A 22 0.26 -20.14 -4.02
CA LEU A 22 1.03 -19.26 -4.89
C LEU A 22 0.13 -18.27 -5.65
N GLN A 23 -1.00 -18.73 -6.20
CA GLN A 23 -1.99 -17.85 -6.84
C GLN A 23 -2.51 -16.78 -5.86
N ALA A 24 -2.77 -17.16 -4.61
CA ALA A 24 -3.24 -16.25 -3.57
C ALA A 24 -2.22 -15.15 -3.20
N LYS A 25 -0.94 -15.32 -3.52
CA LYS A 25 0.13 -14.31 -3.32
C LYS A 25 0.11 -13.20 -4.38
N ARG A 26 -0.61 -13.35 -5.50
CA ARG A 26 -0.74 -12.33 -6.56
C ARG A 26 -1.21 -10.97 -6.03
N THR A 27 -2.06 -10.99 -5.00
CA THR A 27 -2.56 -9.77 -4.34
C THR A 27 -2.09 -9.75 -2.90
N ASN A 28 -1.31 -8.73 -2.54
CA ASN A 28 -0.83 -8.57 -1.17
C ASN A 28 -1.98 -8.30 -0.16
N SER A 29 -1.72 -8.54 1.12
CA SER A 29 -2.75 -8.48 2.18
C SER A 29 -3.31 -7.07 2.43
N SER A 30 -2.52 -6.02 2.20
CA SER A 30 -2.97 -4.62 2.35
C SER A 30 -3.91 -4.19 1.22
N THR A 31 -3.63 -4.64 -0.02
CA THR A 31 -4.53 -4.47 -1.16
C THR A 31 -5.82 -5.25 -0.96
N LYS A 32 -5.76 -6.50 -0.45
CA LYS A 32 -6.98 -7.26 -0.09
C LYS A 32 -7.87 -6.50 0.90
N ARG A 33 -7.28 -5.93 1.96
CA ARG A 33 -8.01 -5.08 2.92
C ARG A 33 -8.63 -3.83 2.25
N THR A 34 -7.88 -3.18 1.38
CA THR A 34 -8.37 -2.00 0.62
C THR A 34 -9.53 -2.36 -0.29
N TYR A 35 -9.44 -3.49 -1.01
CA TYR A 35 -10.52 -4.00 -1.85
C TYR A 35 -11.73 -4.36 -1.01
N GLN A 36 -11.55 -5.02 0.13
CA GLN A 36 -12.66 -5.38 1.02
C GLN A 36 -13.46 -4.16 1.47
N SER A 37 -12.79 -3.05 1.84
CA SER A 37 -13.45 -1.81 2.19
C SER A 37 -14.32 -1.27 1.05
N LYS A 38 -13.81 -1.27 -0.19
CA LYS A 38 -14.55 -0.83 -1.38
C LYS A 38 -15.70 -1.76 -1.72
N VAL A 39 -15.49 -3.06 -1.64
CA VAL A 39 -16.53 -4.09 -1.85
C VAL A 39 -17.62 -3.94 -0.81
N ASN A 40 -17.32 -3.60 0.45
CA ASN A 40 -18.34 -3.37 1.46
C ASN A 40 -19.24 -2.18 1.10
N VAL A 41 -18.67 -1.05 0.67
CA VAL A 41 -19.45 0.10 0.18
C VAL A 41 -20.35 -0.31 -0.99
N MET A 42 -19.81 -1.05 -1.95
CA MET A 42 -20.56 -1.55 -3.09
C MET A 42 -21.70 -2.49 -2.68
N LYS A 43 -21.45 -3.42 -1.77
CA LYS A 43 -22.47 -4.34 -1.23
C LYS A 43 -23.60 -3.60 -0.55
N THR A 44 -23.28 -2.62 0.31
CA THR A 44 -24.29 -1.82 1.01
C THR A 44 -25.19 -1.07 0.04
N TRP A 45 -24.63 -0.50 -1.01
CA TRP A 45 -25.42 0.21 -2.01
C TRP A 45 -26.26 -0.76 -2.87
N LEU A 46 -25.65 -1.86 -3.34
CA LEU A 46 -26.32 -2.86 -4.16
C LEU A 46 -27.42 -3.61 -3.42
N SER A 47 -27.28 -3.86 -2.11
CA SER A 47 -28.35 -4.51 -1.34
C SER A 47 -29.65 -3.70 -1.30
N GLN A 48 -29.53 -2.38 -1.43
CA GLN A 48 -30.68 -1.46 -1.41
C GLN A 48 -31.32 -1.28 -2.79
N HIS A 49 -30.52 -1.25 -3.86
CA HIS A 49 -30.99 -0.92 -5.22
C HIS A 49 -31.13 -2.14 -6.14
N TYR A 50 -30.31 -3.17 -5.92
CA TYR A 50 -30.27 -4.40 -6.71
C TYR A 50 -30.14 -5.64 -5.79
N PRO A 51 -31.11 -5.91 -4.89
CA PRO A 51 -30.98 -6.91 -3.84
C PRO A 51 -30.66 -8.33 -4.35
N GLY A 52 -31.10 -8.67 -5.57
CA GLY A 52 -30.78 -9.95 -6.22
C GLY A 52 -29.29 -10.18 -6.49
N THR A 53 -28.46 -9.13 -6.40
CA THR A 53 -27.00 -9.20 -6.58
C THR A 53 -26.24 -9.56 -5.30
N ILE A 54 -26.93 -9.71 -4.17
CA ILE A 54 -26.34 -10.03 -2.87
C ILE A 54 -26.81 -11.40 -2.42
N ASN A 55 -25.87 -12.22 -1.97
CA ASN A 55 -26.19 -13.40 -1.18
C ASN A 55 -26.36 -12.96 0.27
N THR A 56 -27.61 -12.95 0.75
CA THR A 56 -27.99 -12.48 2.09
C THR A 56 -27.40 -13.32 3.21
N ASP A 57 -27.17 -14.62 2.97
CA ASP A 57 -26.75 -15.56 4.02
C ASP A 57 -25.28 -15.37 4.40
N ILE A 58 -24.45 -15.05 3.40
CA ILE A 58 -23.00 -14.88 3.56
C ILE A 58 -22.55 -13.43 3.35
N MET A 59 -23.48 -12.51 3.10
CA MET A 59 -23.20 -11.08 2.87
C MET A 59 -22.14 -10.86 1.76
N GLU A 60 -22.25 -11.59 0.65
CA GLU A 60 -21.34 -11.52 -0.49
C GLU A 60 -22.04 -11.12 -1.80
N LEU A 61 -21.27 -10.58 -2.75
CA LEU A 61 -21.74 -10.36 -4.12
C LEU A 61 -21.99 -11.69 -4.82
N ARG A 62 -23.17 -11.81 -5.44
CA ARG A 62 -23.51 -12.84 -6.44
C ARG A 62 -22.99 -12.37 -7.79
N VAL A 63 -21.78 -12.80 -8.13
CA VAL A 63 -21.21 -12.61 -9.47
C VAL A 63 -21.62 -13.75 -10.40
N PRO A 64 -21.82 -13.51 -11.71
CA PRO A 64 -21.64 -12.22 -12.39
C PRO A 64 -22.75 -11.22 -12.06
N LEU A 65 -22.36 -9.96 -11.85
CA LEU A 65 -23.28 -8.84 -11.65
C LEU A 65 -23.91 -8.41 -12.98
N PRO A 66 -25.19 -8.01 -12.99
CA PRO A 66 -25.80 -7.38 -14.16
C PRO A 66 -25.05 -6.10 -14.55
N LYS A 67 -24.85 -5.89 -15.85
CA LYS A 67 -24.19 -4.69 -16.40
C LYS A 67 -24.82 -3.41 -15.86
N GLU A 68 -26.14 -3.35 -15.83
CA GLU A 68 -26.90 -2.21 -15.33
C GLU A 68 -26.56 -1.90 -13.86
N ALA A 69 -26.54 -2.91 -12.99
CA ALA A 69 -26.22 -2.75 -11.58
C ALA A 69 -24.79 -2.22 -11.36
N VAL A 70 -23.84 -2.69 -12.16
CA VAL A 70 -22.45 -2.20 -12.12
C VAL A 70 -22.40 -0.74 -12.56
N LEU A 71 -22.97 -0.38 -13.71
CA LEU A 71 -22.95 0.98 -14.21
C LEU A 71 -23.69 1.96 -13.28
N ALA A 72 -24.82 1.54 -12.72
CA ALA A 72 -25.59 2.34 -11.77
C ALA A 72 -24.79 2.64 -10.49
N PHE A 73 -24.07 1.65 -9.95
CA PHE A 73 -23.18 1.87 -8.81
C PHE A 73 -22.04 2.86 -9.14
N PHE A 74 -21.41 2.71 -10.32
CA PHE A 74 -20.36 3.64 -10.74
C PHE A 74 -20.90 5.06 -10.99
N GLY A 75 -22.12 5.18 -11.53
CA GLY A 75 -22.83 6.46 -11.61
C GLY A 75 -23.03 7.09 -10.23
N HIS A 76 -23.52 6.31 -9.26
CA HIS A 76 -23.74 6.77 -7.89
C HIS A 76 -22.47 7.32 -7.21
N ILE A 77 -21.33 6.63 -7.30
CA ILE A 77 -20.09 7.12 -6.68
C ILE A 77 -19.47 8.32 -7.42
N CYS A 78 -19.88 8.56 -8.67
CA CYS A 78 -19.46 9.68 -9.49
C CYS A 78 -20.41 10.89 -9.40
N GLU A 79 -21.62 10.71 -8.88
CA GLU A 79 -22.71 11.69 -8.79
C GLU A 79 -22.25 13.05 -8.25
N ALA A 80 -21.45 13.06 -7.18
CA ALA A 80 -20.96 14.29 -6.58
C ALA A 80 -20.15 15.17 -7.56
N ALA A 81 -19.31 14.56 -8.40
CA ALA A 81 -18.55 15.30 -9.41
C ALA A 81 -19.47 15.81 -10.52
N PHE A 82 -20.43 14.98 -10.92
CA PHE A 82 -21.42 15.35 -11.93
C PHE A 82 -22.27 16.54 -11.48
N SER A 83 -22.75 16.56 -10.23
CA SER A 83 -23.48 17.72 -9.68
C SER A 83 -22.60 18.97 -9.62
N CYS A 84 -21.34 18.85 -9.17
CA CYS A 84 -20.42 19.99 -9.15
C CYS A 84 -20.19 20.59 -10.55
N ASP A 85 -20.11 19.74 -11.58
CA ASP A 85 -19.98 20.19 -12.97
C ASP A 85 -21.25 20.87 -13.47
N HIS A 86 -22.40 20.22 -13.27
CA HIS A 86 -23.68 20.67 -13.79
C HIS A 86 -24.17 21.97 -13.15
N GLU A 87 -23.92 22.13 -11.85
CA GLU A 87 -24.37 23.28 -11.06
C GLU A 87 -23.28 24.37 -10.91
N GLU A 88 -22.11 24.17 -11.52
CA GLU A 88 -20.90 25.01 -11.31
C GLU A 88 -20.56 25.24 -9.82
N MET A 89 -20.82 24.23 -8.99
CA MET A 89 -20.69 24.31 -7.54
C MET A 89 -19.28 23.93 -7.06
N ASP A 90 -18.75 24.68 -6.08
CA ASP A 90 -17.50 24.30 -5.40
C ASP A 90 -17.74 23.04 -4.56
N ALA A 91 -16.84 22.06 -4.66
CA ALA A 91 -16.94 20.81 -3.93
C ALA A 91 -16.96 20.97 -2.40
N ARG A 92 -16.61 22.15 -1.86
CA ARG A 92 -16.76 22.48 -0.44
C ARG A 92 -18.21 22.72 -0.02
N ASP A 93 -19.04 23.17 -0.95
CA ASP A 93 -20.44 23.48 -0.74
C ASP A 93 -21.35 22.30 -1.13
N ALA A 94 -20.79 21.32 -1.84
CA ALA A 94 -21.48 20.10 -2.23
C ALA A 94 -21.86 19.20 -1.04
N PRO A 95 -23.03 18.53 -1.06
CA PRO A 95 -23.43 17.57 -0.02
C PRO A 95 -22.45 16.40 0.15
N ARG A 96 -21.74 16.06 -0.93
CA ARG A 96 -20.67 15.05 -0.95
C ARG A 96 -19.49 15.58 -1.73
N VAL A 97 -18.30 15.34 -1.20
CA VAL A 97 -17.06 15.68 -1.90
C VAL A 97 -16.84 14.68 -3.04
N PRO A 98 -16.57 15.15 -4.28
CA PRO A 98 -16.17 14.29 -5.39
C PRO A 98 -15.00 13.37 -5.01
N LEU A 99 -15.10 12.10 -5.39
CA LEU A 99 -14.01 11.16 -5.23
C LEU A 99 -12.86 11.49 -6.19
N SER A 100 -11.64 11.12 -5.82
CA SER A 100 -10.54 11.18 -6.77
C SER A 100 -10.72 10.14 -7.88
N ALA A 101 -10.23 10.45 -9.09
CA ALA A 101 -10.21 9.49 -10.19
C ALA A 101 -9.53 8.16 -9.79
N SER A 102 -8.41 8.24 -9.06
CA SER A 102 -7.71 7.07 -8.52
C SER A 102 -8.56 6.24 -7.53
N CYS A 103 -9.44 6.88 -6.75
CA CYS A 103 -10.35 6.18 -5.85
C CYS A 103 -11.41 5.39 -6.61
N VAL A 104 -12.00 5.99 -7.66
CA VAL A 104 -13.01 5.37 -8.53
C VAL A 104 -12.39 4.20 -9.32
N TRP A 105 -11.20 4.37 -9.89
CA TRP A 105 -10.42 3.27 -10.47
C TRP A 105 -10.20 2.12 -9.48
N GLY A 106 -9.91 2.46 -8.22
CA GLY A 106 -9.78 1.48 -7.14
C GLY A 106 -11.05 0.65 -6.90
N TYR A 107 -12.25 1.21 -7.13
CA TYR A 107 -13.51 0.42 -7.05
C TYR A 107 -13.60 -0.60 -8.18
N ARG A 108 -13.17 -0.24 -9.40
CA ARG A 108 -13.08 -1.21 -10.51
C ARG A 108 -12.08 -2.32 -10.18
N SER A 109 -10.90 -1.97 -9.69
CA SER A 109 -9.90 -2.97 -9.32
C SER A 109 -10.40 -3.92 -8.22
N ALA A 110 -11.16 -3.39 -7.25
CA ALA A 110 -11.80 -4.20 -6.22
C ALA A 110 -12.86 -5.15 -6.80
N LEU A 111 -13.70 -4.66 -7.73
CA LEU A 111 -14.70 -5.47 -8.43
C LEU A 111 -14.05 -6.61 -9.22
N VAL A 112 -13.03 -6.30 -10.03
CA VAL A 112 -12.27 -7.32 -10.77
C VAL A 112 -11.62 -8.31 -9.80
N GLY A 113 -11.15 -7.85 -8.64
CA GLY A 113 -10.65 -8.71 -7.57
C GLY A 113 -11.69 -9.70 -7.05
N VAL A 114 -12.96 -9.30 -6.93
CA VAL A 114 -14.07 -10.22 -6.54
C VAL A 114 -14.27 -11.31 -7.60
N TYR A 115 -14.28 -10.95 -8.88
CA TYR A 115 -14.42 -11.92 -9.97
C TYR A 115 -13.27 -12.93 -9.98
N HIS A 116 -12.02 -12.45 -9.92
CA HIS A 116 -10.86 -13.33 -9.89
C HIS A 116 -10.82 -14.26 -8.67
N ASN A 117 -11.27 -13.80 -7.50
CA ASN A 117 -11.36 -14.66 -6.31
C ASN A 117 -12.37 -15.81 -6.48
N LYS A 118 -13.37 -15.66 -7.35
CA LYS A 118 -14.32 -16.72 -7.72
C LYS A 118 -13.94 -17.44 -9.01
N LEU A 119 -12.70 -17.28 -9.48
CA LEU A 119 -12.16 -17.84 -10.73
C LEU A 119 -12.98 -17.44 -11.97
N LEU A 120 -13.55 -16.23 -11.94
CA LEU A 120 -14.28 -15.61 -13.04
C LEU A 120 -13.49 -14.43 -13.61
N GLU A 121 -13.84 -14.04 -14.82
CA GLU A 121 -13.40 -12.80 -15.45
C GLU A 121 -14.58 -11.85 -15.62
N LEU A 122 -14.29 -10.54 -15.57
CA LEU A 122 -15.29 -9.55 -15.89
C LEU A 122 -15.53 -9.58 -17.41
N ASP A 123 -16.80 -9.69 -17.81
CA ASP A 123 -17.20 -9.69 -19.22
C ASP A 123 -16.57 -8.51 -19.99
N GLN A 124 -15.99 -8.78 -21.16
CA GLN A 124 -15.19 -7.81 -21.90
C GLN A 124 -16.00 -6.58 -22.37
N PRO A 125 -17.22 -6.72 -22.91
CA PRO A 125 -18.13 -5.59 -23.14
C PRO A 125 -18.36 -4.74 -21.89
N LEU A 126 -18.65 -5.36 -20.74
CA LEU A 126 -18.83 -4.65 -19.48
C LEU A 126 -17.54 -3.93 -19.03
N ASP A 127 -16.37 -4.58 -19.11
CA ASP A 127 -15.10 -3.95 -18.75
C ASP A 127 -14.78 -2.74 -19.64
N THR A 128 -15.10 -2.84 -20.92
CA THR A 128 -14.90 -1.75 -21.89
C THR A 128 -15.76 -0.54 -21.55
N ASP A 129 -17.05 -0.75 -21.29
CA ASP A 129 -17.95 0.34 -20.91
C ASP A 129 -17.56 0.95 -19.56
N LEU A 130 -17.14 0.13 -18.61
CA LEU A 130 -16.67 0.61 -17.32
C LEU A 130 -15.41 1.47 -17.47
N ARG A 131 -14.44 1.08 -18.31
CA ARG A 131 -13.27 1.91 -18.61
C ARG A 131 -13.66 3.24 -19.25
N ARG A 132 -14.62 3.26 -20.19
CA ARG A 132 -15.12 4.51 -20.78
C ARG A 132 -15.71 5.46 -19.73
N VAL A 133 -16.46 4.94 -18.76
CA VAL A 133 -16.97 5.74 -17.63
C VAL A 133 -15.82 6.30 -16.79
N LEU A 134 -14.79 5.49 -16.50
CA LEU A 134 -13.64 5.92 -15.70
C LEU A 134 -12.80 6.99 -16.43
N ASP A 135 -12.56 6.82 -17.72
CA ASP A 135 -11.85 7.80 -18.55
C ASP A 135 -12.63 9.10 -18.67
N GLY A 136 -13.96 9.02 -18.80
CA GLY A 136 -14.86 10.18 -18.76
C GLY A 136 -14.78 10.91 -17.42
N TYR A 137 -14.83 10.17 -16.32
CA TYR A 137 -14.72 10.74 -14.97
C TYR A 137 -13.38 11.42 -14.71
N GLU A 138 -12.28 10.86 -15.22
CA GLU A 138 -10.96 11.47 -15.09
C GLU A 138 -10.88 12.81 -15.83
N LYS A 139 -11.49 12.90 -17.02
CA LYS A 139 -11.64 14.17 -17.75
C LYS A 139 -12.49 15.16 -16.96
N GLU A 140 -13.59 14.71 -16.37
CA GLU A 140 -14.48 15.54 -15.57
C GLU A 140 -13.77 16.15 -14.36
N ILE A 141 -13.09 15.32 -13.57
CA ILE A 141 -12.28 15.77 -12.44
C ILE A 141 -11.20 16.78 -12.87
N ASN A 142 -10.56 16.54 -14.02
CA ASN A 142 -9.57 17.48 -14.55
C ASN A 142 -10.21 18.83 -14.98
N ASN A 143 -11.42 18.82 -15.54
CA ASN A 143 -12.14 20.05 -15.88
C ASN A 143 -12.57 20.83 -14.63
N LEU A 144 -13.07 20.14 -13.61
CA LEU A 144 -13.35 20.73 -12.30
C LEU A 144 -12.09 21.37 -11.68
N LYS A 145 -10.92 20.71 -11.80
CA LYS A 145 -9.64 21.29 -11.34
C LYS A 145 -9.27 22.56 -12.09
N LYS A 146 -9.44 22.57 -13.42
CA LYS A 146 -9.16 23.75 -14.27
C LYS A 146 -10.04 24.95 -13.90
N ARG A 147 -11.31 24.71 -13.56
CA ARG A 147 -12.26 25.74 -13.10
C ARG A 147 -12.08 26.13 -11.64
N GLY A 148 -11.21 25.43 -10.90
CA GLY A 148 -11.01 25.69 -9.47
C GLY A 148 -12.15 25.20 -8.56
N LEU A 149 -13.05 24.37 -9.07
CA LEU A 149 -14.21 23.84 -8.33
C LEU A 149 -13.86 22.66 -7.43
N VAL A 150 -12.67 22.06 -7.62
CA VAL A 150 -12.13 21.01 -6.75
C VAL A 150 -10.65 21.26 -6.45
N LYS A 151 -10.12 20.62 -5.41
CA LYS A 151 -8.70 20.74 -5.05
C LYS A 151 -7.80 20.23 -6.17
N ILE A 152 -6.83 21.05 -6.58
CA ILE A 152 -5.83 20.70 -7.60
C ILE A 152 -4.95 19.54 -7.12
N ASN A 153 -4.48 19.62 -5.88
CA ASN A 153 -3.59 18.65 -5.27
C ASN A 153 -4.36 17.71 -4.35
N GLU A 154 -4.19 16.41 -4.58
CA GLU A 154 -4.73 15.35 -3.74
C GLU A 154 -3.60 14.67 -2.96
N GLY A 155 -3.90 14.19 -1.75
CA GLY A 155 -2.93 13.47 -0.93
C GLY A 155 -2.02 14.36 -0.08
N LYS A 156 -0.94 13.76 0.44
CA LYS A 156 0.02 14.44 1.32
C LYS A 156 1.00 15.26 0.50
N ARG A 157 1.32 16.47 0.96
CA ARG A 157 2.39 17.29 0.37
C ARG A 157 3.76 16.67 0.65
N GLN A 158 4.71 16.92 -0.26
CA GLN A 158 6.09 16.49 -0.08
C GLN A 158 6.72 17.11 1.17
N LEU A 159 7.52 16.32 1.87
CA LEU A 159 8.37 16.82 2.95
C LEU A 159 9.54 17.59 2.34
N LYS A 160 9.68 18.87 2.69
CA LYS A 160 10.80 19.71 2.24
C LYS A 160 12.09 19.33 2.98
N ALA A 161 13.25 19.60 2.38
CA ALA A 161 14.55 19.37 3.01
C ALA A 161 14.70 20.08 4.38
N SER A 162 14.16 21.29 4.53
CA SER A 162 14.13 21.98 5.82
C SER A 162 13.27 21.26 6.86
N GLY A 163 12.14 20.68 6.44
CA GLY A 163 11.31 19.83 7.28
C GLY A 163 12.01 18.53 7.67
N TYR A 164 12.73 17.91 6.74
CA TYR A 164 13.58 16.76 7.02
C TYR A 164 14.65 17.09 8.06
N LYS A 165 15.42 18.17 7.88
CA LYS A 165 16.44 18.64 8.83
C LYS A 165 15.86 18.85 10.23
N LEU A 166 14.71 19.53 10.32
CA LEU A 166 14.03 19.78 11.60
C LEU A 166 13.59 18.48 12.28
N LEU A 167 12.94 17.58 11.53
CA LEU A 167 12.44 16.31 12.07
C LEU A 167 13.58 15.37 12.46
N ALA A 168 14.63 15.25 11.64
CA ALA A 168 15.78 14.41 11.93
C ALA A 168 16.51 14.88 13.20
N ARG A 169 16.73 16.19 13.34
CA ARG A 169 17.27 16.80 14.56
C ARG A 169 16.35 16.56 15.76
N LYS A 170 15.03 16.74 15.60
CA LYS A 170 14.08 16.51 16.69
C LYS A 170 14.14 15.06 17.16
N LEU A 171 14.04 14.09 16.24
CA LEU A 171 14.07 12.66 16.54
C LEU A 171 15.37 12.24 17.22
N MET A 172 16.53 12.73 16.74
CA MET A 172 17.84 12.46 17.35
C MET A 172 17.93 12.96 18.81
N SER A 173 17.25 14.07 19.13
CA SER A 173 17.31 14.71 20.46
C SER A 173 16.15 14.34 21.39
N ILE A 174 15.27 13.40 21.02
CA ILE A 174 14.20 12.96 21.94
C ILE A 174 14.83 12.23 23.12
N THR A 175 14.44 12.61 24.32
CA THR A 175 14.67 11.81 25.53
C THR A 175 13.42 11.00 25.84
N PRO A 176 13.53 9.71 26.18
CA PRO A 176 12.37 8.89 26.55
C PRO A 176 11.80 9.37 27.89
N THR A 177 10.71 10.16 27.85
CA THR A 177 10.06 10.72 29.05
C THR A 177 8.65 10.15 29.27
N LYS A 178 8.07 9.49 28.27
CA LYS A 178 6.72 8.91 28.34
C LYS A 178 6.78 7.41 28.64
N ARG A 179 5.77 6.90 29.35
CA ARG A 179 5.60 5.47 29.60
C ARG A 179 5.52 4.71 28.26
N GLY A 180 6.39 3.73 28.06
CA GLY A 180 6.48 2.94 26.82
C GLY A 180 7.48 3.47 25.79
N GLN A 181 8.14 4.61 26.02
CA GLN A 181 9.30 5.04 25.22
C GLN A 181 10.59 4.57 25.90
N SER A 182 11.41 3.81 25.18
CA SER A 182 12.78 3.49 25.59
C SER A 182 13.80 4.20 24.71
N TRP A 183 15.07 4.20 25.10
CA TRP A 183 16.15 4.66 24.23
C TRP A 183 16.18 3.91 22.89
N ALA A 184 15.93 2.59 22.90
CA ALA A 184 15.84 1.81 21.68
C ALA A 184 14.70 2.30 20.77
N THR A 185 13.55 2.69 21.33
CA THR A 185 12.43 3.28 20.56
C THR A 185 12.84 4.60 19.90
N VAL A 186 13.54 5.48 20.62
CA VAL A 186 14.03 6.75 20.08
C VAL A 186 15.05 6.55 18.96
N LEU A 187 16.04 5.68 19.20
CA LEU A 187 17.06 5.37 18.22
C LEU A 187 16.47 4.74 16.96
N PHE A 188 15.50 3.84 17.13
CA PHE A 188 14.71 3.30 16.02
C PHE A 188 14.03 4.42 15.23
N GLY A 189 13.27 5.30 15.88
CA GLY A 189 12.55 6.37 15.20
C GLY A 189 13.47 7.29 14.38
N TRP A 190 14.61 7.68 14.95
CA TRP A 190 15.59 8.50 14.25
C TRP A 190 16.25 7.76 13.07
N SER A 191 16.83 6.60 13.31
CA SER A 191 17.54 5.84 12.28
C SER A 191 16.64 5.38 11.14
N TYR A 192 15.43 4.92 11.46
CA TYR A 192 14.42 4.53 10.48
C TYR A 192 14.01 5.71 9.60
N PHE A 193 13.78 6.89 10.18
CA PHE A 193 13.43 8.11 9.44
C PHE A 193 14.57 8.59 8.53
N VAL A 194 15.79 8.67 9.06
CA VAL A 194 16.98 9.09 8.31
C VAL A 194 17.24 8.15 7.14
N LEU A 195 17.11 6.83 7.36
CA LEU A 195 17.34 5.85 6.30
C LEU A 195 16.26 5.91 5.22
N MET A 196 14.99 6.06 5.61
CA MET A 196 13.87 6.23 4.69
C MET A 196 14.08 7.42 3.74
N TRP A 197 14.60 8.54 4.27
CA TRP A 197 14.94 9.70 3.46
C TRP A 197 16.13 9.46 2.54
N ASN A 198 17.26 8.96 3.07
CA ASN A 198 18.48 8.79 2.29
C ASN A 198 18.37 7.72 1.19
N LEU A 199 17.56 6.68 1.40
CA LEU A 199 17.27 5.67 0.38
C LEU A 199 16.13 6.08 -0.56
N MET A 200 15.43 7.19 -0.29
CA MET A 200 14.21 7.59 -1.00
C MET A 200 13.19 6.45 -1.06
N SER A 201 13.08 5.70 0.03
CA SER A 201 12.37 4.43 0.09
C SER A 201 11.06 4.54 0.84
N ARG A 202 10.17 3.59 0.55
CA ARG A 202 8.94 3.45 1.35
C ARG A 202 9.28 2.77 2.66
N SER A 203 8.51 3.08 3.70
CA SER A 203 8.61 2.42 5.01
C SER A 203 8.59 0.88 4.89
N ASP A 204 7.76 0.31 4.01
CA ASP A 204 7.74 -1.15 3.79
C ASP A 204 9.08 -1.71 3.29
N SER A 205 9.81 -0.96 2.47
CA SER A 205 11.13 -1.37 1.98
C SER A 205 12.20 -1.23 3.07
N ILE A 206 12.09 -0.21 3.93
CA ILE A 206 12.98 -0.03 5.08
C ILE A 206 12.79 -1.13 6.13
N ASP A 207 11.55 -1.56 6.38
CA ASP A 207 11.19 -2.61 7.34
C ASP A 207 11.81 -3.99 6.98
N THR A 208 12.04 -4.25 5.69
CA THR A 208 12.55 -5.53 5.20
C THR A 208 14.07 -5.54 4.98
N ILE A 209 14.79 -4.47 5.30
CA ILE A 209 16.25 -4.43 5.17
C ILE A 209 16.86 -5.44 6.13
N MET A 210 17.65 -6.35 5.57
CA MET A 210 18.49 -7.29 6.30
C MET A 210 19.94 -6.80 6.28
N LEU A 211 20.74 -7.18 7.27
CA LEU A 211 22.17 -6.86 7.28
C LEU A 211 22.89 -7.46 6.07
N GLN A 212 22.42 -8.61 5.56
CA GLN A 212 22.92 -9.22 4.34
C GLN A 212 22.66 -8.39 3.08
N HIS A 213 21.77 -7.40 3.13
CA HIS A 213 21.52 -6.50 2.00
C HIS A 213 22.52 -5.34 1.94
N MET A 214 23.46 -5.28 2.90
CA MET A 214 24.41 -4.19 3.04
C MET A 214 25.81 -4.66 2.69
N GLU A 215 26.49 -3.92 1.82
CA GLU A 215 27.92 -4.11 1.58
C GLU A 215 28.62 -2.77 1.43
N TRP A 216 29.92 -2.74 1.73
CA TRP A 216 30.74 -1.57 1.42
C TRP A 216 31.35 -1.74 0.03
N ILE A 217 31.02 -0.83 -0.87
CA ILE A 217 31.62 -0.74 -2.21
C ILE A 217 32.34 0.60 -2.29
N ASP A 218 33.64 0.54 -2.55
CA ASP A 218 34.54 1.71 -2.60
C ASP A 218 34.39 2.61 -1.37
N TYR A 219 33.73 3.76 -1.53
CA TYR A 219 33.57 4.80 -0.51
C TYR A 219 32.12 4.97 -0.02
N ALA A 220 31.24 4.02 -0.32
CA ALA A 220 29.82 4.07 0.02
C ALA A 220 29.35 2.78 0.67
N LEU A 221 28.40 2.92 1.60
CA LEU A 221 27.60 1.77 2.03
C LEU A 221 26.50 1.56 0.98
N VAL A 222 26.44 0.39 0.38
CA VAL A 222 25.43 0.04 -0.61
C VAL A 222 24.36 -0.82 0.06
N ILE A 223 23.10 -0.41 -0.09
CA ILE A 223 21.95 -1.14 0.43
C ILE A 223 21.09 -1.61 -0.74
N GLU A 224 20.94 -2.93 -0.89
CA GLU A 224 20.11 -3.54 -1.93
C GLU A 224 18.72 -3.93 -1.38
N GLU A 225 17.70 -3.16 -1.77
CA GLU A 225 16.32 -3.49 -1.41
C GLU A 225 15.80 -4.66 -2.25
N GLN A 226 15.17 -5.65 -1.60
CA GLN A 226 14.66 -6.85 -2.25
C GLN A 226 13.26 -6.62 -2.86
N GLY A 227 13.20 -5.67 -3.82
CA GLY A 227 11.98 -5.25 -4.50
C GLY A 227 11.20 -4.16 -3.77
N HIS A 228 10.15 -3.68 -4.41
CA HIS A 228 9.26 -2.65 -3.88
C HIS A 228 7.85 -2.77 -4.46
N LYS A 229 6.89 -1.95 -4.02
CA LYS A 229 5.48 -2.06 -4.46
C LYS A 229 5.29 -2.13 -6.00
N GLY A 230 6.13 -1.42 -6.77
CA GLY A 230 6.09 -1.41 -8.24
C GLY A 230 6.86 -2.55 -8.93
N ASP A 231 7.65 -3.30 -8.16
CA ASP A 231 8.42 -4.48 -8.62
C ASP A 231 8.42 -5.49 -7.47
N GLN A 232 7.32 -6.24 -7.38
CA GLN A 232 7.13 -7.25 -6.34
C GLN A 232 7.91 -8.54 -6.66
N THR A 233 8.40 -8.67 -7.88
CA THR A 233 9.22 -9.79 -8.34
C THR A 233 10.70 -9.59 -8.00
N GLY A 234 11.13 -8.35 -7.76
CA GLY A 234 12.52 -8.03 -7.46
C GLY A 234 13.43 -8.28 -8.66
N VAL A 235 12.93 -8.02 -9.87
CA VAL A 235 13.73 -8.15 -11.10
C VAL A 235 14.63 -6.93 -11.25
N ASP A 236 14.12 -5.75 -10.90
CA ASP A 236 14.80 -4.47 -11.05
C ASP A 236 15.42 -4.02 -9.72
N LYS A 237 16.40 -4.79 -9.24
CA LYS A 237 17.14 -4.48 -8.01
C LYS A 237 18.36 -3.62 -8.34
N PHE A 238 18.47 -2.50 -7.65
CA PHE A 238 19.64 -1.63 -7.73
C PHE A 238 20.12 -1.31 -6.32
N GLY A 239 21.42 -1.50 -6.08
CA GLY A 239 22.08 -1.08 -4.86
C GLY A 239 22.03 0.45 -4.72
N LYS A 240 21.56 0.92 -3.57
CA LYS A 240 21.51 2.36 -3.27
C LYS A 240 22.72 2.76 -2.47
N HIS A 241 23.53 3.67 -3.03
CA HIS A 241 24.71 4.22 -2.36
C HIS A 241 24.30 5.17 -1.24
N VAL A 242 24.82 4.93 -0.04
CA VAL A 242 24.60 5.69 1.18
C VAL A 242 25.93 6.26 1.64
N TYR A 243 25.95 7.58 1.83
CA TYR A 243 27.16 8.32 2.19
C TYR A 243 27.08 8.89 3.61
N THR A 244 28.23 9.17 4.19
CA THR A 244 28.33 9.89 5.46
C THR A 244 27.95 11.36 5.27
N ASN A 245 27.40 11.97 6.31
CA ASN A 245 27.24 13.42 6.41
C ASN A 245 27.97 13.93 7.65
N PRO A 246 29.24 14.38 7.53
CA PRO A 246 30.03 14.82 8.66
C PRO A 246 29.60 16.18 9.22
N TYR A 247 28.86 16.98 8.44
CA TYR A 247 28.48 18.34 8.82
C TYR A 247 27.19 18.39 9.65
N GLU A 248 26.28 17.46 9.40
CA GLU A 248 24.95 17.41 10.03
C GLU A 248 24.68 16.00 10.55
N SER A 249 25.16 15.71 11.77
CA SER A 249 25.09 14.39 12.40
C SER A 249 23.66 13.83 12.48
N SER A 250 22.66 14.68 12.72
CA SER A 250 21.26 14.29 12.78
C SER A 250 20.69 13.74 11.47
N GLN A 251 21.34 14.02 10.34
CA GLN A 251 20.93 13.59 9.01
C GLN A 251 21.85 12.49 8.45
N CYS A 252 22.91 12.13 9.16
CA CYS A 252 23.91 11.17 8.69
C CYS A 252 23.38 9.73 8.78
N PRO A 253 23.10 9.06 7.64
CA PRO A 253 22.55 7.70 7.67
C PRO A 253 23.56 6.68 8.20
N ILE A 254 24.85 6.84 7.93
CA ILE A 254 25.90 5.95 8.43
C ILE A 254 26.01 6.04 9.96
N LEU A 255 25.97 7.25 10.51
CA LEU A 255 25.95 7.45 11.96
C LEU A 255 24.69 6.85 12.57
N ALA A 256 23.53 7.08 11.96
CA ALA A 256 22.26 6.59 12.46
C ALA A 256 22.19 5.05 12.48
N ILE A 257 22.69 4.39 11.42
CA ILE A 257 22.83 2.92 11.37
C ILE A 257 23.82 2.45 12.43
N GLY A 258 25.00 3.07 12.53
CA GLY A 258 26.03 2.67 13.49
C GLY A 258 25.55 2.75 14.94
N VAL A 259 24.91 3.85 15.32
CA VAL A 259 24.31 4.01 16.66
C VAL A 259 23.20 2.98 16.89
N HIS A 260 22.33 2.75 15.90
CA HIS A 260 21.27 1.75 16.03
C HIS A 260 21.84 0.34 16.27
N LEU A 261 22.83 -0.07 15.49
CA LEU A 261 23.42 -1.41 15.61
C LEU A 261 24.20 -1.59 16.92
N LEU A 262 24.93 -0.57 17.37
CA LEU A 262 25.71 -0.62 18.62
C LEU A 262 24.80 -0.63 19.86
N CYS A 263 23.73 0.17 19.85
CA CYS A 263 22.84 0.33 21.01
C CYS A 263 21.65 -0.64 21.00
N CYS A 264 21.39 -1.34 19.90
CA CYS A 264 20.39 -2.40 19.79
C CYS A 264 21.03 -3.70 19.28
N PRO A 265 21.96 -4.31 20.06
CA PRO A 265 22.77 -5.44 19.60
C PRO A 265 22.04 -6.78 19.61
N GLU A 266 20.84 -6.85 20.21
CA GLU A 266 20.10 -8.10 20.46
C GLU A 266 19.72 -8.81 19.16
N ARG A 267 20.59 -9.72 18.72
CA ARG A 267 20.37 -10.59 17.57
C ARG A 267 20.57 -12.02 18.02
N ILE A 268 19.53 -12.84 17.86
CA ILE A 268 19.58 -14.25 18.20
C ILE A 268 20.51 -14.96 17.21
N VAL A 269 21.44 -15.79 17.71
CA VAL A 269 22.30 -16.65 16.87
C VAL A 269 21.42 -17.58 16.05
N GLY A 270 21.61 -17.58 14.72
CA GLY A 270 20.74 -18.32 13.78
C GLY A 270 19.38 -17.66 13.51
N GLY A 271 19.09 -16.52 14.15
CA GLY A 271 17.90 -15.71 13.89
C GLY A 271 18.02 -14.83 12.63
N LYS A 272 16.90 -14.20 12.26
CA LYS A 272 16.87 -13.22 11.17
C LYS A 272 17.75 -12.02 11.51
N GLN A 273 18.64 -11.66 10.59
CA GLN A 273 19.54 -10.51 10.75
C GLN A 273 18.89 -9.22 10.20
N GLN A 274 17.70 -8.86 10.68
CA GLN A 274 16.98 -7.65 10.23
C GLN A 274 17.65 -6.37 10.74
N LEU A 275 17.88 -5.36 9.91
CA LEU A 275 18.46 -4.09 10.38
C LEU A 275 17.69 -3.54 11.59
N PHE A 276 16.35 -3.48 11.48
CA PHE A 276 15.45 -3.12 12.56
C PHE A 276 14.80 -4.37 13.14
N ILE A 277 15.02 -4.60 14.44
CA ILE A 277 14.47 -5.75 15.16
C ILE A 277 12.96 -5.56 15.35
N ASP A 278 12.26 -6.70 15.38
CA ASP A 278 10.80 -6.92 15.40
C ASP A 278 10.13 -7.03 14.03
N SER A 279 8.93 -7.58 14.06
CA SER A 279 7.98 -7.51 12.96
C SER A 279 7.11 -6.25 13.12
N ASP A 280 6.68 -5.67 12.00
CA ASP A 280 5.76 -4.52 11.97
C ASP A 280 6.39 -3.14 12.26
N ASN A 281 7.68 -2.94 11.93
CA ASN A 281 8.35 -1.65 12.17
C ASN A 281 7.69 -0.51 11.40
N LYS A 282 7.11 -0.79 10.23
CA LYS A 282 6.33 0.18 9.45
C LYS A 282 5.18 0.78 10.27
N ASN A 283 4.37 -0.06 10.92
CA ASN A 283 3.29 0.44 11.76
C ASN A 283 3.82 1.04 13.06
N ARG A 284 4.90 0.49 13.63
CA ARG A 284 5.57 1.05 14.81
C ARG A 284 6.01 2.49 14.57
N PHE A 285 6.66 2.75 13.43
CA PHE A 285 7.06 4.08 13.01
C PHE A 285 5.85 4.99 12.74
N GLY A 286 4.78 4.45 12.15
CA GLY A 286 3.53 5.20 11.94
C GLY A 286 2.81 5.65 13.22
N ARG A 287 3.17 5.11 14.39
CA ARG A 287 2.64 5.48 15.71
C ARG A 287 3.56 6.42 16.52
N PHE A 288 4.75 6.72 16.00
CA PHE A 288 5.80 7.46 16.68
C PHE A 288 5.48 8.96 16.83
#